data_AF-A0A0M2RWW3-F1
#
_entry.id   AF-A0A0M2RWW3-F1
#
_cell.length_a   1.000
_cell.length_b   1.000
_cell.length_c   1.000
_cell.angle_alpha   90.00
_cell.angle_beta   90.00
_cell.angle_gamma   90.00
#
_symmetry.space_group_name_H-M   'P 1'
#
loop_
_entity.id
_entity.type
_entity.pdbx_description
1 polymer ?
#
loop_
_entity_poly.entity_id
_entity_poly.type
_entity_poly.pdbx_seq_one_letter_code
_entity_poly.pdbx_strand_id
1 'polypeptide(L)'
;MKASVRFPVSAALLRRLAYTSIIANVAIVVTGGGVRLTRSGLGCPTWPRCTDESYTTTPEMGINGVIEFGNRLLTFVVGIIALAVVLAVLAHRPRRRGLLPLAVAVLLGIPAQAVIGGITVLTNLNPWVVGLHFLASMAVIAAAYALWKRTTEPDGPVTPTVPAPLRTLAALTTVVSAAVLVVGTWVTGSGPHAGDQGAARNGLDPEAISQVHADGVFLLIGLSVALLFAFRAVGAARAARAAGVLVAVELGQGLIGFVQYFTHLPAALVAAHMLGSCLVLLATLGVLWATRERLPAAPPAPAAPTGQRVTAAA
;
A
#
# COMPACT_ATOMS: atom_id res chain seq x y z
N MET A 1 -10.79 15.34 31.54
CA MET A 1 -12.21 15.20 31.11
C MET A 1 -12.31 14.19 29.97
N LYS A 2 -12.96 13.04 30.16
CA LYS A 2 -13.22 12.11 29.04
C LYS A 2 -14.38 12.69 28.23
N ALA A 3 -14.11 13.34 27.11
CA ALA A 3 -15.16 13.69 26.16
C ALA A 3 -15.88 12.39 25.76
N SER A 4 -17.07 12.20 26.31
CA SER A 4 -17.99 11.15 25.91
C SER A 4 -18.52 11.56 24.54
N VAL A 5 -18.00 10.88 23.51
CA VAL A 5 -18.55 11.04 22.16
C VAL A 5 -20.00 10.56 22.23
N ARG A 6 -20.96 11.47 22.02
CA ARG A 6 -22.40 11.17 22.14
C ARG A 6 -22.87 10.07 21.17
N PHE A 7 -22.13 9.84 20.08
CA PHE A 7 -22.40 8.79 19.09
C PHE A 7 -21.09 8.11 18.66
N PRO A 8 -20.69 6.99 19.28
CA PRO A 8 -19.48 6.29 18.90
C PRO A 8 -19.60 5.70 17.49
N VAL A 9 -18.53 5.79 16.71
CA VAL A 9 -18.47 5.18 15.37
C VAL A 9 -18.53 3.66 15.50
N SER A 10 -19.41 3.02 14.73
CA SER A 10 -19.55 1.56 14.72
C SER A 10 -18.32 0.88 14.11
N ALA A 11 -18.03 -0.36 14.53
CA ALA A 11 -16.94 -1.15 13.96
C ALA A 11 -17.12 -1.39 12.45
N ALA A 12 -18.37 -1.53 11.99
CA ALA A 12 -18.69 -1.70 10.59
C ALA A 12 -18.32 -0.46 9.76
N LEU A 13 -18.65 0.74 10.23
CA LEU A 13 -18.31 1.98 9.55
C LEU A 13 -16.80 2.21 9.53
N LEU A 14 -16.11 2.01 10.66
CA LEU A 14 -14.65 2.14 10.72
C LEU A 14 -13.95 1.19 9.74
N ARG A 15 -14.40 -0.07 9.66
CA ARG A 15 -13.88 -1.06 8.71
C ARG A 15 -14.11 -0.64 7.26
N ARG A 16 -15.31 -0.11 6.94
CA ARG A 16 -15.63 0.40 5.60
C ARG A 16 -14.73 1.57 5.23
N LEU A 17 -14.56 2.56 6.11
CA LEU A 17 -13.67 3.70 5.87
C LEU A 17 -12.21 3.27 5.67
N ALA A 18 -11.71 2.35 6.50
CA ALA A 18 -10.35 1.83 6.34
C ALA A 18 -10.16 1.09 5.00
N TYR A 19 -11.18 0.35 4.55
CA TYR A 19 -11.17 -0.31 3.24
C TYR A 19 -11.25 0.70 2.08
N THR A 20 -12.13 1.72 2.20
CA THR A 20 -12.20 2.83 1.24
C THR A 20 -10.86 3.56 1.13
N SER A 21 -10.11 3.71 2.22
CA SER A 21 -8.77 4.30 2.20
C SER A 21 -7.78 3.46 1.36
N ILE A 22 -7.84 2.12 1.42
CA ILE A 22 -7.04 1.26 0.54
C ILE A 22 -7.42 1.52 -0.92
N ILE A 23 -8.72 1.50 -1.24
CA ILE A 23 -9.21 1.72 -2.61
C ILE A 23 -8.75 3.09 -3.13
N ALA A 24 -8.87 4.14 -2.32
CA ALA A 24 -8.47 5.49 -2.69
C ALA A 24 -6.96 5.60 -2.96
N ASN A 25 -6.12 4.96 -2.14
CA ASN A 25 -4.68 4.92 -2.36
C ASN A 25 -4.28 4.08 -3.59
N VAL A 26 -4.98 2.99 -3.87
CA VAL A 26 -4.76 2.22 -5.12
C VAL A 26 -5.20 3.04 -6.34
N ALA A 27 -6.35 3.71 -6.25
CA ALA A 27 -6.88 4.54 -7.33
C ALA A 27 -5.93 5.69 -7.68
N ILE A 28 -5.37 6.39 -6.68
CA ILE A 28 -4.43 7.50 -6.95
C ILE A 28 -3.09 7.01 -7.56
N VAL A 29 -2.65 5.79 -7.24
CA VAL A 29 -1.50 5.16 -7.92
C VAL A 29 -1.82 4.93 -9.41
N VAL A 30 -3.02 4.46 -9.72
CA VAL A 30 -3.46 4.23 -11.12
C VAL A 30 -3.63 5.55 -11.86
N THR A 31 -4.25 6.57 -11.26
CA THR A 31 -4.40 7.89 -11.91
C THR A 31 -3.06 8.59 -12.09
N GLY A 32 -2.14 8.48 -11.13
CA GLY A 32 -0.76 8.95 -11.27
C GLY A 32 0.02 8.18 -12.36
N GLY A 33 -0.22 6.87 -12.50
CA GLY A 33 0.24 6.10 -13.65
C GLY A 33 -0.34 6.63 -14.97
N GLY A 34 -1.62 7.00 -14.97
CA GLY A 34 -2.29 7.68 -16.08
C GLY A 34 -1.59 8.97 -16.49
N VAL A 35 -1.31 9.87 -15.55
CA VAL A 35 -0.52 11.11 -15.77
C VAL A 35 0.78 10.81 -16.52
N ARG A 36 1.52 9.77 -16.09
CA ARG A 36 2.78 9.37 -16.75
C ARG A 36 2.52 8.85 -18.17
N LEU A 37 1.56 7.94 -18.32
CA LEU A 37 1.26 7.27 -19.58
C LEU A 37 0.68 8.21 -20.65
N THR A 38 0.01 9.29 -20.24
CA THR A 38 -0.45 10.37 -21.14
C THR A 38 0.60 11.45 -21.36
N ARG A 39 1.81 11.29 -20.79
CA ARG A 39 2.91 12.28 -20.84
C ARG A 39 2.53 13.64 -20.25
N SER A 40 1.68 13.62 -19.23
CA SER A 40 1.16 14.82 -18.57
C SER A 40 1.97 15.20 -17.32
N GLY A 41 3.05 14.51 -16.98
CA GLY A 41 3.80 14.74 -15.73
C GLY A 41 4.37 16.15 -15.54
N LEU A 42 4.66 16.87 -16.62
CA LEU A 42 5.01 18.31 -16.60
C LEU A 42 3.88 19.21 -17.13
N GLY A 43 2.63 18.71 -17.12
CA GLY A 43 1.44 19.50 -17.47
C GLY A 43 1.21 20.69 -16.53
N CYS A 44 1.77 20.62 -15.32
CA CYS A 44 1.98 21.74 -14.42
C CYS A 44 3.47 21.81 -14.07
N PRO A 45 4.29 22.60 -14.80
CA PRO A 45 5.75 22.54 -14.72
C PRO A 45 6.34 23.06 -13.40
N THR A 46 5.56 23.77 -12.58
CA THR A 46 5.99 24.21 -11.25
C THR A 46 5.30 23.41 -10.15
N TRP A 47 5.77 23.60 -8.91
CA TRP A 47 5.14 23.08 -7.69
C TRP A 47 5.46 24.01 -6.52
N PRO A 48 4.51 24.35 -5.61
CA PRO A 48 3.14 23.84 -5.51
C PRO A 48 2.13 24.54 -6.45
N ARG A 49 2.55 25.61 -7.12
CA ARG A 49 1.79 26.25 -8.20
C ARG A 49 1.80 25.37 -9.46
N CYS A 50 0.97 25.67 -10.46
CA CYS A 50 1.04 25.02 -11.77
C CYS A 50 1.93 25.80 -12.75
N THR A 51 1.94 27.13 -12.66
CA THR A 51 2.89 28.02 -13.35
C THR A 51 3.54 28.97 -12.34
N ASP A 52 4.41 29.88 -12.75
CA ASP A 52 4.94 30.90 -11.83
C ASP A 52 3.85 31.85 -11.32
N GLU A 53 2.78 32.03 -12.10
CA GLU A 53 1.71 32.99 -11.85
C GLU A 53 0.42 32.36 -11.32
N SER A 54 0.18 31.06 -11.56
CA SER A 54 -1.10 30.39 -11.27
C SER A 54 -0.97 29.12 -10.43
N TYR A 55 -1.86 28.94 -9.45
CA TYR A 55 -2.02 27.70 -8.69
C TYR A 55 -2.79 26.60 -9.43
N THR A 56 -3.52 26.97 -10.48
CA THR A 56 -4.39 26.06 -11.24
C THR A 56 -3.92 25.91 -12.67
N THR A 57 -4.45 24.89 -13.36
CA THR A 57 -4.24 24.77 -14.80
C THR A 57 -4.80 25.97 -15.57
N THR A 58 -4.20 26.31 -16.70
CA THR A 58 -4.56 27.41 -17.61
C THR A 58 -4.86 26.86 -19.00
N PRO A 59 -5.62 27.58 -19.85
CA PRO A 59 -5.97 27.09 -21.18
C PRO A 59 -4.77 26.69 -22.04
N GLU A 60 -3.65 27.39 -21.89
CA GLU A 60 -2.42 27.19 -22.67
C GLU A 60 -1.75 25.84 -22.38
N MET A 61 -1.95 25.27 -21.18
CA MET A 61 -1.42 23.95 -20.80
C MET A 61 -2.27 22.78 -21.35
N GLY A 62 -3.45 23.08 -21.90
CA GLY A 62 -4.33 22.13 -22.56
C GLY A 62 -4.67 20.90 -21.70
N ILE A 63 -4.87 19.77 -22.37
CA ILE A 63 -5.31 18.53 -21.71
C ILE A 63 -4.28 17.98 -20.70
N ASN A 64 -2.98 18.19 -20.94
CA ASN A 64 -1.93 17.72 -20.05
C ASN A 64 -1.96 18.44 -18.70
N GLY A 65 -2.18 19.75 -18.71
CA GLY A 65 -2.38 20.53 -17.48
C GLY A 65 -3.60 20.06 -16.69
N VAL A 66 -4.71 19.74 -17.37
CA VAL A 66 -5.93 19.23 -16.72
C VAL A 66 -5.68 17.86 -16.08
N ILE A 67 -4.99 16.94 -16.77
CA ILE A 67 -4.70 15.59 -16.26
C ILE A 67 -3.80 15.66 -15.00
N GLU A 68 -2.71 16.41 -15.07
CA GLU A 68 -1.77 16.59 -13.94
C GLU A 68 -2.44 17.29 -12.76
N PHE A 69 -3.08 18.43 -13.00
CA PHE A 69 -3.78 19.17 -11.95
C PHE A 69 -4.92 18.36 -11.33
N GLY A 70 -5.64 17.58 -12.15
CA GLY A 70 -6.67 16.65 -11.67
C GLY A 70 -6.10 15.62 -10.69
N ASN A 71 -4.94 15.04 -10.98
CA ASN A 71 -4.27 14.13 -10.05
C ASN A 71 -3.79 14.83 -8.76
N ARG A 72 -3.31 16.08 -8.86
CA ARG A 72 -3.02 16.92 -7.67
C ARG A 72 -4.28 17.12 -6.82
N LEU A 73 -5.44 17.40 -7.44
CA LEU A 73 -6.71 17.55 -6.73
C LEU A 73 -7.18 16.26 -6.05
N LEU A 74 -6.99 15.10 -6.68
CA LEU A 74 -7.32 13.80 -6.08
C LEU A 74 -6.57 13.54 -4.77
N THR A 75 -5.38 14.11 -4.59
CA THR A 75 -4.60 14.02 -3.33
C THR A 75 -5.41 14.57 -2.14
N PHE A 76 -6.18 15.65 -2.33
CA PHE A 76 -7.04 16.18 -1.28
C PHE A 76 -8.22 15.25 -0.97
N VAL A 77 -8.80 14.59 -1.97
CA VAL A 77 -9.85 13.59 -1.76
C VAL A 77 -9.33 12.41 -0.93
N VAL A 78 -8.14 11.89 -1.28
CA VAL A 78 -7.47 10.83 -0.50
C VAL A 78 -7.16 11.33 0.93
N GLY A 79 -6.71 12.58 1.08
CA GLY A 79 -6.47 13.25 2.36
C GLY A 79 -7.72 13.34 3.24
N ILE A 80 -8.86 13.75 2.68
CA ILE A 80 -10.15 13.82 3.38
C ILE A 80 -10.58 12.44 3.85
N ILE A 81 -10.42 11.40 3.02
CA ILE A 81 -10.73 10.01 3.41
C ILE A 81 -9.83 9.58 4.57
N ALA A 82 -8.52 9.84 4.50
CA ALA A 82 -7.59 9.50 5.58
C ALA A 82 -7.89 10.27 6.89
N LEU A 83 -8.26 11.55 6.79
CA LEU A 83 -8.69 12.34 7.93
C LEU A 83 -9.97 11.77 8.55
N ALA A 84 -10.96 11.40 7.72
CA ALA A 84 -12.18 10.76 8.18
C ALA A 84 -11.89 9.44 8.92
N VAL A 85 -10.90 8.67 8.45
CA VAL A 85 -10.44 7.45 9.14
C VAL A 85 -9.82 7.78 10.50
N VAL A 86 -8.96 8.80 10.62
CA VAL A 86 -8.38 9.23 11.91
C VAL A 86 -9.48 9.65 12.88
N LEU A 87 -10.42 10.49 12.43
CA LEU A 87 -11.56 10.93 13.24
C LEU A 87 -12.44 9.74 13.66
N ALA A 88 -12.69 8.79 12.76
CA ALA A 88 -13.43 7.57 13.05
C ALA A 88 -12.71 6.70 14.10
N VAL A 89 -11.39 6.56 14.03
CA VAL A 89 -10.58 5.84 15.04
C VAL A 89 -10.67 6.54 16.41
N LEU A 90 -10.61 7.87 16.45
CA LEU A 90 -10.70 8.65 17.69
C LEU A 90 -12.10 8.58 18.32
N ALA A 91 -13.15 8.52 17.48
CA ALA A 91 -14.54 8.42 17.88
C ALA A 91 -15.00 6.99 18.19
N HIS A 92 -14.25 5.96 17.75
CA HIS A 92 -14.59 4.56 17.96
C HIS A 92 -14.46 4.15 19.44
N ARG A 93 -15.42 3.34 19.92
CA ARG A 93 -15.44 2.81 21.28
C ARG A 93 -15.77 1.31 21.29
N PRO A 94 -15.13 0.50 22.15
CA PRO A 94 -14.00 0.85 23.03
C PRO A 94 -12.74 1.23 22.22
N ARG A 95 -11.82 2.01 22.83
CA ARG A 95 -10.59 2.45 22.14
C ARG A 95 -9.69 1.26 21.87
N ARG A 96 -9.29 1.09 20.61
CA ARG A 96 -8.46 -0.03 20.15
C ARG A 96 -7.00 0.39 20.03
N ARG A 97 -6.10 -0.35 20.70
CA ARG A 97 -4.66 -0.03 20.69
C ARG A 97 -4.07 -0.36 19.32
N GLY A 98 -3.26 0.56 18.79
CA GLY A 98 -2.55 0.41 17.53
C GLY A 98 -3.31 0.87 16.27
N LEU A 99 -4.59 1.22 16.33
CA LEU A 99 -5.29 1.79 15.17
C LEU A 99 -4.85 3.23 14.88
N LEU A 100 -4.68 4.06 15.92
CA LEU A 100 -4.34 5.48 15.74
C LEU A 100 -2.97 5.69 15.08
N PRO A 101 -1.87 5.00 15.49
CA PRO A 101 -0.59 5.16 14.80
C PRO A 101 -0.65 4.81 13.31
N LEU A 102 -1.38 3.75 12.94
CA LEU A 102 -1.55 3.37 11.54
C LEU A 102 -2.39 4.39 10.75
N ALA A 103 -3.49 4.87 11.34
CA ALA A 103 -4.32 5.90 10.71
C ALA A 103 -3.57 7.22 10.52
N VAL A 104 -2.76 7.61 11.51
CA VAL A 104 -1.89 8.79 11.41
C VAL A 104 -0.77 8.57 10.39
N ALA A 105 -0.16 7.37 10.33
CA ALA A 105 0.85 7.06 9.33
C ALA A 105 0.30 7.17 7.90
N VAL A 106 -0.93 6.67 7.65
CA VAL A 106 -1.61 6.84 6.34
C VAL A 106 -1.87 8.32 6.07
N LEU A 107 -2.41 9.07 7.04
CA LEU A 107 -2.71 10.49 6.88
C LEU A 107 -1.45 11.32 6.57
N LEU A 108 -0.36 11.11 7.31
CA LEU A 108 0.91 11.82 7.13
C LEU A 108 1.70 11.31 5.90
N GLY A 109 1.42 10.09 5.45
CA GLY A 109 1.97 9.55 4.21
C GLY A 109 1.53 10.35 2.98
N ILE A 110 0.33 10.93 2.99
CA ILE A 110 -0.23 11.70 1.87
C ILE A 110 0.51 13.03 1.62
N PRO A 111 0.72 13.94 2.61
CA PRO A 111 1.54 15.13 2.37
C PRO A 111 3.00 14.76 2.08
N ALA A 112 3.53 13.67 2.65
CA ALA A 112 4.85 13.18 2.25
C ALA A 112 4.90 12.74 0.77
N GLN A 113 3.87 12.04 0.27
CA GLN A 113 3.73 11.76 -1.17
C GLN A 113 3.67 13.05 -1.99
N ALA A 114 2.85 14.03 -1.57
CA ALA A 114 2.73 15.30 -2.29
C ALA A 114 4.08 16.03 -2.43
N VAL A 115 4.93 15.98 -1.40
CA VAL A 115 6.29 16.52 -1.46
C VAL A 115 7.17 15.73 -2.43
N ILE A 116 7.17 14.39 -2.37
CA ILE A 116 7.98 13.57 -3.29
C ILE A 116 7.51 13.74 -4.76
N GLY A 117 6.19 13.81 -4.98
CA GLY A 117 5.60 14.13 -6.27
C GLY A 117 5.97 15.54 -6.76
N GLY A 118 5.99 16.53 -5.86
CA GLY A 118 6.49 17.87 -6.17
C GLY A 118 7.97 17.87 -6.57
N ILE A 119 8.83 17.14 -5.85
CA ILE A 119 10.23 16.96 -6.21
C ILE A 119 10.36 16.28 -7.59
N THR A 120 9.45 15.36 -7.93
CA THR A 120 9.44 14.73 -9.26
C THR A 120 9.27 15.77 -10.38
N VAL A 121 8.39 16.75 -10.19
CA VAL A 121 8.21 17.87 -11.13
C VAL A 121 9.47 18.75 -11.16
N LEU A 122 9.97 19.16 -9.99
CA LEU A 122 11.16 20.03 -9.87
C LEU A 122 12.45 19.40 -10.41
N THR A 123 12.49 18.08 -10.51
CA THR A 123 13.63 17.32 -11.05
C THR A 123 13.39 16.85 -12.48
N ASN A 124 12.41 17.43 -13.19
CA ASN A 124 12.04 17.11 -14.57
C ASN A 124 11.83 15.59 -14.78
N LEU A 125 11.01 15.00 -13.90
CA LEU A 125 10.64 13.59 -13.92
C LEU A 125 11.83 12.64 -13.77
N ASN A 126 12.79 12.97 -12.90
CA ASN A 126 13.93 12.09 -12.62
C ASN A 126 13.42 10.67 -12.22
N PRO A 127 13.82 9.62 -12.95
CA PRO A 127 13.21 8.29 -12.84
C PRO A 127 13.41 7.65 -11.46
N TRP A 128 14.49 8.01 -10.75
CA TRP A 128 14.72 7.55 -9.39
C TRP A 128 13.73 8.16 -8.40
N VAL A 129 13.37 9.43 -8.59
CA VAL A 129 12.38 10.13 -7.76
C VAL A 129 10.97 9.64 -8.09
N VAL A 130 10.65 9.44 -9.37
CA VAL A 130 9.38 8.81 -9.81
C VAL A 130 9.23 7.42 -9.17
N GLY A 131 10.29 6.61 -9.20
CA GLY A 131 10.33 5.30 -8.55
C GLY A 131 10.14 5.38 -7.04
N LEU A 132 10.82 6.32 -6.37
CA LEU A 132 10.64 6.58 -4.95
C LEU A 132 9.20 6.96 -4.61
N HIS A 133 8.56 7.82 -5.41
CA HIS A 133 7.16 8.21 -5.24
C HIS A 133 6.22 6.99 -5.30
N PHE A 134 6.40 6.12 -6.30
CA PHE A 134 5.63 4.87 -6.41
C PHE A 134 5.86 3.94 -5.21
N LEU A 135 7.11 3.71 -4.81
CA LEU A 135 7.43 2.82 -3.68
C LEU A 135 6.91 3.36 -2.35
N ALA A 136 6.96 4.68 -2.17
CA ALA A 136 6.42 5.31 -0.98
C ALA A 136 4.87 5.22 -0.96
N SER A 137 4.20 5.28 -2.12
CA SER A 137 2.77 4.97 -2.23
C SER A 137 2.46 3.50 -1.85
N MET A 138 3.31 2.54 -2.25
CA MET A 138 3.19 1.13 -1.81
C MET A 138 3.28 0.99 -0.29
N ALA A 139 4.17 1.74 0.37
CA ALA A 139 4.28 1.75 1.83
C ALA A 139 3.00 2.30 2.50
N VAL A 140 2.40 3.35 1.94
CA VAL A 140 1.11 3.90 2.42
C VAL A 140 -0.01 2.87 2.25
N ILE A 141 -0.09 2.19 1.10
CA ILE A 141 -1.06 1.10 0.86
C ILE A 141 -0.87 -0.04 1.88
N ALA A 142 0.38 -0.43 2.17
CA ALA A 142 0.68 -1.45 3.17
C ALA A 142 0.21 -1.02 4.59
N ALA A 143 0.42 0.24 4.96
CA ALA A 143 -0.08 0.79 6.22
C ALA A 143 -1.61 0.83 6.28
N ALA A 144 -2.28 1.21 5.18
CA ALA A 144 -3.74 1.20 5.06
C ALA A 144 -4.31 -0.23 5.16
N TYR A 145 -3.64 -1.20 4.53
CA TYR A 145 -3.98 -2.61 4.65
C TYR A 145 -3.84 -3.11 6.10
N ALA A 146 -2.72 -2.79 6.75
CA ALA A 146 -2.49 -3.13 8.16
C ALA A 146 -3.58 -2.54 9.07
N LEU A 147 -3.95 -1.27 8.84
CA LEU A 147 -5.03 -0.59 9.56
C LEU A 147 -6.35 -1.34 9.38
N TRP A 148 -6.76 -1.60 8.13
CA TRP A 148 -7.98 -2.32 7.81
C TRP A 148 -8.02 -3.70 8.48
N LYS A 149 -6.95 -4.49 8.39
CA LYS A 149 -6.88 -5.80 9.07
C LYS A 149 -7.01 -5.66 10.58
N ARG A 150 -6.34 -4.68 11.20
CA ARG A 150 -6.44 -4.44 12.64
C ARG A 150 -7.85 -4.05 13.10
N THR A 151 -8.69 -3.46 12.24
CA THR A 151 -10.11 -3.22 12.58
C THR A 151 -10.90 -4.52 12.87
N THR A 152 -10.46 -5.64 12.27
CA THR A 152 -11.11 -6.96 12.43
C THR A 152 -10.49 -7.84 13.52
N GLU A 153 -9.29 -7.49 14.00
CA GLU A 153 -8.51 -8.35 14.90
C GLU A 153 -8.56 -7.87 16.34
N PRO A 154 -8.82 -8.73 17.32
CA PRO A 154 -8.78 -8.36 18.73
C PRO A 154 -7.45 -7.71 19.18
N ASP A 155 -7.45 -7.10 20.36
CA ASP A 155 -6.29 -6.37 20.90
C ASP A 155 -5.35 -7.23 21.76
N GLY A 156 -5.62 -8.53 21.90
CA GLY A 156 -4.76 -9.45 22.65
C GLY A 156 -3.49 -9.86 21.88
N PRO A 157 -2.72 -10.83 22.45
CA PRO A 157 -1.42 -11.23 21.93
C PRO A 157 -1.53 -11.88 20.55
N VAL A 158 -0.46 -11.76 19.76
CA VAL A 158 -0.33 -12.42 18.46
C VAL A 158 0.09 -13.87 18.68
N THR A 159 -0.65 -14.81 18.10
CA THR A 159 -0.34 -16.24 18.13
C THR A 159 -0.04 -16.75 16.71
N PRO A 160 1.04 -17.51 16.51
CA PRO A 160 1.31 -18.21 15.25
C PRO A 160 0.20 -19.22 14.93
N THR A 161 -0.19 -19.33 13.66
CA THR A 161 -1.12 -20.37 13.18
C THR A 161 -0.42 -21.44 12.34
N VAL A 162 0.88 -21.28 12.09
CA VAL A 162 1.72 -22.19 11.30
C VAL A 162 3.12 -22.32 11.92
N PRO A 163 3.87 -23.41 11.65
CA PRO A 163 5.23 -23.62 12.16
C PRO A 163 6.21 -22.50 11.82
N ALA A 164 7.26 -22.36 12.63
CA ALA A 164 8.28 -21.32 12.47
C ALA A 164 8.92 -21.26 11.06
N PRO A 165 9.32 -22.39 10.44
CA PRO A 165 9.91 -22.35 9.10
C PRO A 165 8.97 -21.74 8.04
N LEU A 166 7.67 -22.01 8.11
CA LEU A 166 6.69 -21.47 7.15
C LEU A 166 6.44 -19.97 7.35
N ARG A 167 6.56 -19.47 8.58
CA ARG A 167 6.53 -18.03 8.85
C ARG A 167 7.76 -17.34 8.28
N THR A 168 8.93 -17.95 8.43
CA THR A 168 10.17 -17.45 7.81
C THR A 168 10.04 -17.42 6.30
N LEU A 169 9.51 -18.48 5.69
CA LEU A 169 9.27 -18.53 4.24
C LEU A 169 8.28 -17.44 3.80
N ALA A 170 7.20 -17.20 4.54
CA ALA A 170 6.25 -16.11 4.27
C ALA A 170 6.90 -14.72 4.39
N ALA A 171 7.77 -14.52 5.37
CA ALA A 171 8.54 -13.28 5.52
C ALA A 171 9.54 -13.09 4.36
N LEU A 172 10.29 -14.13 3.98
CA LEU A 172 11.20 -14.11 2.84
C LEU A 172 10.45 -13.81 1.53
N THR A 173 9.29 -14.44 1.32
CA THR A 173 8.42 -14.17 0.16
C THR A 173 7.97 -12.71 0.14
N THR A 174 7.69 -12.12 1.31
CA THR A 174 7.35 -10.70 1.43
C THR A 174 8.53 -9.79 1.07
N VAL A 175 9.75 -10.14 1.50
CA VAL A 175 10.99 -9.42 1.14
C VAL A 175 11.25 -9.50 -0.36
N VAL A 176 11.12 -10.68 -0.96
CA VAL A 176 11.27 -10.87 -2.41
C VAL A 176 10.21 -10.07 -3.18
N SER A 177 8.95 -10.10 -2.73
CA SER A 177 7.88 -9.29 -3.33
C SER A 177 8.18 -7.79 -3.30
N ALA A 178 8.71 -7.29 -2.17
CA ALA A 178 9.16 -5.90 -2.07
C ALA A 178 10.35 -5.60 -3.00
N ALA A 179 11.31 -6.51 -3.12
CA ALA A 179 12.44 -6.37 -4.04
C ALA A 179 11.97 -6.33 -5.50
N VAL A 180 11.02 -7.18 -5.89
CA VAL A 180 10.41 -7.17 -7.23
C VAL A 180 9.74 -5.83 -7.53
N LEU A 181 9.03 -5.22 -6.57
CA LEU A 181 8.46 -3.87 -6.74
C LEU A 181 9.56 -2.82 -6.97
N VAL A 182 10.66 -2.88 -6.21
CA VAL A 182 11.81 -1.97 -6.38
C VAL A 182 12.40 -2.11 -7.78
N VAL A 183 12.76 -3.34 -8.18
CA VAL A 183 13.35 -3.61 -9.51
C VAL A 183 12.37 -3.21 -10.61
N GLY A 184 11.06 -3.41 -10.42
CA GLY A 184 10.03 -2.97 -11.38
C GLY A 184 10.03 -1.45 -11.63
N THR A 185 10.35 -0.64 -10.60
CA THR A 185 10.54 0.81 -10.81
C THR A 185 11.79 1.12 -11.63
N TRP A 186 12.84 0.30 -11.52
CA TRP A 186 14.06 0.45 -12.32
C TRP A 186 13.82 0.08 -13.79
N VAL A 187 13.04 -0.96 -14.07
CA VAL A 187 12.57 -1.30 -15.42
C VAL A 187 11.75 -0.16 -16.02
N THR A 188 10.85 0.42 -15.24
CA THR A 188 10.05 1.56 -15.70
C THR A 188 10.96 2.76 -16.06
N GLY A 189 11.96 3.05 -15.21
CA GLY A 189 12.89 4.16 -15.41
C GLY A 189 13.90 3.98 -16.55
N SER A 190 14.13 2.74 -17.02
CA SER A 190 14.96 2.46 -18.19
C SER A 190 14.16 2.45 -19.51
N GLY A 191 12.86 2.15 -19.43
CA GLY A 191 11.97 2.03 -20.58
C GLY A 191 11.49 3.36 -21.19
N PRO A 192 10.78 3.29 -22.33
CA PRO A 192 10.29 4.46 -23.06
C PRO A 192 9.17 5.24 -22.34
N HIS A 193 8.60 4.69 -21.27
CA HIS A 193 7.50 5.29 -20.49
C HIS A 193 7.96 5.86 -19.14
N ALA A 194 9.23 6.29 -19.03
CA ALA A 194 9.79 6.85 -17.79
C ALA A 194 9.16 8.21 -17.40
N GLY A 195 8.58 8.94 -18.35
CA GLY A 195 7.98 10.26 -18.16
C GLY A 195 7.43 10.85 -19.47
N ASP A 196 7.54 12.16 -19.64
CA ASP A 196 7.15 12.88 -20.86
C ASP A 196 8.23 12.86 -21.96
N GLN A 197 8.00 13.60 -23.06
CA GLN A 197 8.94 13.74 -24.19
C GLN A 197 10.17 14.57 -23.77
N GLY A 198 11.06 13.99 -22.98
CA GLY A 198 12.24 14.69 -22.46
C GLY A 198 12.75 14.16 -21.11
N ALA A 199 11.94 13.37 -20.41
CA ALA A 199 12.33 12.76 -19.14
C ALA A 199 13.63 11.94 -19.25
N ALA A 200 14.52 12.13 -18.29
CA ALA A 200 15.76 11.38 -18.20
C ALA A 200 15.48 9.90 -17.97
N ARG A 201 16.30 9.04 -18.58
CA ARG A 201 16.34 7.61 -18.27
C ARG A 201 17.36 7.35 -17.15
N ASN A 202 17.20 6.26 -16.43
CA ASN A 202 18.11 5.91 -15.34
C ASN A 202 19.48 5.37 -15.80
N GLY A 203 19.68 5.21 -17.12
CA GLY A 203 20.93 4.75 -17.72
C GLY A 203 21.18 3.23 -17.66
N LEU A 204 20.22 2.46 -17.12
CA LEU A 204 20.30 1.00 -17.13
C LEU A 204 19.90 0.45 -18.49
N ASP A 205 20.53 -0.66 -18.88
CA ASP A 205 20.13 -1.41 -20.07
C ASP A 205 18.72 -2.01 -19.87
N PRO A 206 17.72 -1.64 -20.70
CA PRO A 206 16.34 -2.07 -20.50
C PRO A 206 16.14 -3.59 -20.59
N GLU A 207 16.91 -4.28 -21.41
CA GLU A 207 16.81 -5.74 -21.58
C GLU A 207 17.33 -6.45 -20.33
N ALA A 208 18.55 -6.11 -19.90
CA ALA A 208 19.16 -6.67 -18.71
C ALA A 208 18.33 -6.44 -17.45
N ILE A 209 17.82 -5.22 -17.23
CA ILE A 209 17.03 -4.96 -16.02
C ILE A 209 15.64 -5.61 -16.08
N SER A 210 15.06 -5.76 -17.27
CA SER A 210 13.82 -6.52 -17.45
C SER A 210 14.02 -8.00 -17.13
N GLN A 211 15.17 -8.57 -17.51
CA GLN A 211 15.53 -9.94 -17.16
C GLN A 211 15.69 -10.11 -15.64
N VAL A 212 16.41 -9.22 -14.97
CA VAL A 212 16.54 -9.24 -13.49
C VAL A 212 15.18 -9.17 -12.80
N HIS A 213 14.27 -8.34 -13.31
CA HIS A 213 12.91 -8.27 -12.81
C HIS A 213 12.16 -9.60 -13.02
N ALA A 214 12.24 -10.18 -14.23
CA ALA A 214 11.60 -11.45 -14.55
C ALA A 214 12.12 -12.59 -13.68
N ASP A 215 13.43 -12.69 -13.45
CA ASP A 215 14.04 -13.69 -12.57
C ASP A 215 13.52 -13.57 -11.13
N GLY A 216 13.41 -12.33 -10.62
CA GLY A 216 12.79 -12.04 -9.32
C GLY A 216 11.32 -12.44 -9.25
N VAL A 217 10.56 -12.25 -10.34
CA VAL A 217 9.15 -12.68 -10.45
C VAL A 217 9.05 -14.21 -10.46
N PHE A 218 9.91 -14.93 -11.19
CA PHE A 218 9.92 -16.39 -11.18
C PHE A 218 10.27 -16.95 -9.80
N LEU A 219 11.25 -16.36 -9.10
CA LEU A 219 11.56 -16.70 -7.72
C LEU A 219 10.35 -16.46 -6.81
N LEU A 220 9.70 -15.30 -6.92
CA LEU A 220 8.51 -14.95 -6.13
C LEU A 220 7.39 -15.98 -6.33
N ILE A 221 7.04 -16.30 -7.58
CA ILE A 221 6.02 -17.31 -7.92
C ILE A 221 6.41 -18.67 -7.33
N GLY A 222 7.67 -19.08 -7.48
CA GLY A 222 8.17 -20.34 -6.93
C GLY A 222 8.00 -20.42 -5.40
N LEU A 223 8.35 -19.36 -4.68
CA LEU A 223 8.18 -19.26 -3.22
C LEU A 223 6.69 -19.26 -2.82
N SER A 224 5.84 -18.54 -3.55
CA SER A 224 4.39 -18.48 -3.33
C SER A 224 3.71 -19.84 -3.57
N VAL A 225 4.12 -20.57 -4.60
CA VAL A 225 3.67 -21.95 -4.87
C VAL A 225 4.17 -22.91 -3.78
N ALA A 226 5.42 -22.78 -3.33
CA ALA A 226 5.95 -23.58 -2.23
C ALA A 226 5.14 -23.34 -0.93
N LEU A 227 4.83 -22.09 -0.60
CA LEU A 227 3.95 -21.74 0.53
C LEU A 227 2.57 -22.34 0.40
N LEU A 228 1.96 -22.28 -0.79
CA LEU A 228 0.64 -22.85 -1.06
C LEU A 228 0.60 -24.35 -0.71
N PHE A 229 1.56 -25.13 -1.21
CA PHE A 229 1.63 -26.56 -0.92
C PHE A 229 2.02 -26.84 0.53
N ALA A 230 2.98 -26.10 1.09
CA ALA A 230 3.40 -26.28 2.47
C ALA A 230 2.26 -25.99 3.47
N PHE A 231 1.48 -24.93 3.24
CA PHE A 231 0.31 -24.63 4.07
C PHE A 231 -0.78 -25.69 3.96
N ARG A 232 -1.00 -26.26 2.76
CA ARG A 232 -1.92 -27.40 2.59
C ARG A 232 -1.43 -28.64 3.33
N ALA A 233 -0.13 -28.94 3.27
CA ALA A 233 0.47 -30.11 3.92
C ALA A 233 0.32 -30.07 5.45
N VAL A 234 0.36 -28.88 6.06
CA VAL A 234 0.17 -28.70 7.52
C VAL A 234 -1.30 -28.41 7.92
N GLY A 235 -2.25 -28.53 6.99
CA GLY A 235 -3.68 -28.30 7.26
C GLY A 235 -4.06 -26.83 7.52
N ALA A 236 -3.20 -25.87 7.20
CA ALA A 236 -3.43 -24.45 7.44
C ALA A 236 -4.32 -23.82 6.34
N ALA A 237 -5.60 -24.19 6.31
CA ALA A 237 -6.53 -23.83 5.23
C ALA A 237 -6.63 -22.32 4.93
N ARG A 238 -6.61 -21.46 5.96
CA ARG A 238 -6.65 -20.00 5.79
C ARG A 238 -5.38 -19.47 5.09
N ALA A 239 -4.20 -19.95 5.50
CA ALA A 239 -2.93 -19.56 4.90
C ALA A 239 -2.79 -20.12 3.48
N ALA A 240 -3.21 -21.36 3.25
CA ALA A 240 -3.27 -21.97 1.94
C ALA A 240 -4.18 -21.18 0.97
N ARG A 241 -5.36 -20.74 1.43
CA ARG A 241 -6.25 -19.90 0.61
C ARG A 241 -5.59 -18.56 0.24
N ALA A 242 -4.95 -17.90 1.21
CA ALA A 242 -4.26 -16.64 0.95
C ALA A 242 -3.10 -16.82 -0.05
N ALA A 243 -2.31 -17.89 0.09
CA ALA A 243 -1.25 -18.23 -0.86
C ALA A 243 -1.80 -18.55 -2.25
N GLY A 244 -2.94 -19.23 -2.34
CA GLY A 244 -3.60 -19.49 -3.62
C GLY A 244 -4.06 -18.22 -4.33
N VAL A 245 -4.57 -17.24 -3.58
CA VAL A 245 -4.90 -15.91 -4.12
C VAL A 245 -3.64 -15.20 -4.60
N LEU A 246 -2.55 -15.23 -3.83
CA LEU A 246 -1.27 -14.64 -4.22
C LEU A 246 -0.76 -15.23 -5.53
N VAL A 247 -0.68 -16.56 -5.63
CA VAL A 247 -0.26 -17.26 -6.86
C VAL A 247 -1.15 -16.88 -8.05
N ALA A 248 -2.48 -16.84 -7.88
CA ALA A 248 -3.37 -16.45 -8.97
C ALA A 248 -3.13 -15.00 -9.44
N VAL A 249 -2.91 -14.08 -8.52
CA VAL A 249 -2.61 -12.67 -8.83
C VAL A 249 -1.23 -12.54 -9.49
N GLU A 250 -0.22 -13.24 -8.98
CA GLU A 250 1.14 -13.25 -9.54
C GLU A 250 1.17 -13.84 -10.96
N LEU A 251 0.43 -14.93 -11.22
CA LEU A 251 0.34 -15.50 -12.57
C LEU A 251 -0.37 -14.55 -13.53
N GLY A 252 -1.45 -13.90 -13.10
CA GLY A 252 -2.12 -12.85 -13.88
C GLY A 252 -1.19 -11.67 -14.16
N GLN A 253 -0.39 -11.26 -13.18
CA GLN A 253 0.58 -10.18 -13.35
C GLN A 253 1.80 -10.56 -14.18
N GLY A 254 2.28 -11.79 -14.05
CA GLY A 254 3.32 -12.34 -14.91
C GLY A 254 2.86 -12.39 -16.36
N LEU A 255 1.61 -12.80 -16.62
CA LEU A 255 1.04 -12.77 -17.97
C LEU A 255 0.94 -11.35 -18.52
N ILE A 256 0.40 -10.40 -17.76
CA ILE A 256 0.34 -8.98 -18.17
C ILE A 256 1.76 -8.45 -18.43
N GLY A 257 2.71 -8.77 -17.55
CA GLY A 257 4.12 -8.41 -17.64
C GLY A 257 4.82 -8.94 -18.89
N PHE A 258 4.58 -10.21 -19.20
CA PHE A 258 5.10 -10.87 -20.39
C PHE A 258 4.50 -10.26 -21.66
N VAL A 259 3.18 -10.15 -21.73
CA VAL A 259 2.50 -9.59 -22.92
C VAL A 259 2.91 -8.14 -23.14
N GLN A 260 2.97 -7.30 -22.10
CA GLN A 260 3.39 -5.90 -22.28
C GLN A 260 4.81 -5.78 -22.81
N TYR A 261 5.73 -6.66 -22.41
CA TYR A 261 7.12 -6.62 -22.88
C TYR A 261 7.19 -6.90 -24.39
N PHE A 262 6.57 -7.98 -24.85
CA PHE A 262 6.60 -8.38 -26.26
C PHE A 262 5.69 -7.56 -27.18
N THR A 263 4.72 -6.83 -26.63
CA THR A 263 3.85 -5.91 -27.40
C THR A 263 4.32 -4.45 -27.33
N HIS A 264 5.56 -4.22 -26.90
CA HIS A 264 6.20 -2.89 -26.84
C HIS A 264 5.48 -1.90 -25.92
N LEU A 265 5.07 -2.37 -24.74
CA LEU A 265 4.54 -1.61 -23.61
C LEU A 265 3.26 -0.80 -23.91
N PRO A 266 2.15 -1.41 -24.38
CA PRO A 266 0.90 -0.70 -24.57
C PRO A 266 0.43 -0.04 -23.27
N ALA A 267 0.05 1.25 -23.31
CA ALA A 267 -0.28 2.03 -22.12
C ALA A 267 -1.34 1.36 -21.22
N ALA A 268 -2.35 0.72 -21.83
CA ALA A 268 -3.38 0.00 -21.09
C ALA A 268 -2.81 -1.20 -20.29
N LEU A 269 -1.87 -1.95 -20.86
CA LEU A 269 -1.23 -3.07 -20.17
C LEU A 269 -0.29 -2.57 -19.07
N VAL A 270 0.43 -1.46 -19.29
CA VAL A 270 1.26 -0.84 -18.26
C VAL A 270 0.41 -0.37 -17.08
N ALA A 271 -0.74 0.26 -17.34
CA ALA A 271 -1.69 0.66 -16.31
C ALA A 271 -2.26 -0.56 -15.55
N ALA A 272 -2.61 -1.64 -16.26
CA ALA A 272 -3.06 -2.89 -15.65
C ALA A 272 -1.95 -3.55 -14.80
N HIS A 273 -0.70 -3.44 -15.22
CA HIS A 273 0.46 -3.95 -14.48
C HIS A 273 0.72 -3.15 -13.19
N MET A 274 0.55 -1.83 -13.24
CA MET A 274 0.64 -0.96 -12.05
C MET A 274 -0.46 -1.25 -11.03
N LEU A 275 -1.73 -1.37 -11.47
CA LEU A 275 -2.82 -1.82 -10.61
C LEU A 275 -2.49 -3.20 -10.01
N GLY A 276 -2.00 -4.08 -10.87
CA GLY A 276 -1.47 -5.39 -10.53
C GLY A 276 -0.45 -5.44 -9.41
N SER A 277 0.51 -4.53 -9.45
CA SER A 277 1.56 -4.41 -8.44
C SER A 277 0.97 -4.11 -7.05
N CYS A 278 -0.07 -3.26 -6.98
CA CYS A 278 -0.82 -3.04 -5.75
C CYS A 278 -1.52 -4.33 -5.27
N LEU A 279 -2.10 -5.11 -6.20
CA LEU A 279 -2.78 -6.36 -5.86
C LEU A 279 -1.81 -7.44 -5.37
N VAL A 280 -0.62 -7.55 -5.98
CA VAL A 280 0.47 -8.43 -5.52
C VAL A 280 0.86 -8.05 -4.10
N LEU A 281 1.12 -6.76 -3.82
CA LEU A 281 1.41 -6.28 -2.46
C LEU A 281 0.31 -6.69 -1.46
N LEU A 282 -0.95 -6.41 -1.78
CA LEU A 282 -2.08 -6.73 -0.90
C LEU A 282 -2.23 -8.23 -0.67
N ALA A 283 -2.03 -9.05 -1.69
CA ALA A 283 -2.08 -10.51 -1.59
C ALA A 283 -0.92 -11.07 -0.76
N THR A 284 0.30 -10.54 -0.95
CA THR A 284 1.50 -10.88 -0.15
C THR A 284 1.27 -10.57 1.33
N LEU A 285 0.76 -9.37 1.65
CA LEU A 285 0.38 -9.03 3.02
C LEU A 285 -0.77 -9.91 3.52
N GLY A 286 -1.67 -10.35 2.65
CA GLY A 286 -2.68 -11.38 2.90
C GLY A 286 -2.10 -12.68 3.43
N VAL A 287 -1.05 -13.20 2.79
CA VAL A 287 -0.32 -14.39 3.23
C VAL A 287 0.31 -14.16 4.60
N LEU A 288 1.04 -13.06 4.78
CA LEU A 288 1.71 -12.75 6.05
C LEU A 288 0.71 -12.62 7.23
N TRP A 289 -0.47 -12.05 7.00
CA TRP A 289 -1.53 -11.98 8.00
C TRP A 289 -2.27 -13.31 8.23
N ALA A 290 -2.13 -14.28 7.33
CA ALA A 290 -2.78 -15.58 7.45
C ALA A 290 -1.95 -16.58 8.28
N THR A 291 -0.64 -16.33 8.47
CA THR A 291 0.25 -17.16 9.29
C THR A 291 0.19 -16.85 10.79
N ARG A 292 -0.71 -15.95 11.18
CA ARG A 292 -0.92 -15.55 12.57
C ARG A 292 -2.37 -15.16 12.85
N GLU A 293 -2.72 -15.11 14.11
CA GLU A 293 -3.98 -14.51 14.59
C GLU A 293 -3.74 -13.71 15.86
N ARG A 294 -4.80 -13.07 16.38
CA ARG A 294 -4.75 -12.38 17.68
C ARG A 294 -5.88 -12.89 18.54
N LEU A 295 -5.54 -13.29 19.77
CA LEU A 295 -6.53 -13.73 20.74
C LEU A 295 -7.28 -12.54 21.34
N PRO A 296 -8.52 -12.74 21.82
CA PRO A 296 -9.20 -11.75 22.65
C PRO A 296 -8.32 -11.33 23.84
N ALA A 297 -8.38 -10.06 24.23
CA ALA A 297 -7.73 -9.62 25.45
C ALA A 297 -8.40 -10.33 26.64
N ALA A 298 -7.60 -10.88 27.56
CA ALA A 298 -8.12 -11.49 28.78
C ALA A 298 -8.96 -10.46 29.55
N PRO A 299 -10.11 -10.86 30.12
CA PRO A 299 -10.84 -9.99 31.03
C PRO A 299 -9.93 -9.57 32.19
N PRO A 300 -10.05 -8.34 32.70
CA PRO A 300 -9.28 -7.90 33.86
C PRO A 300 -9.52 -8.89 35.01
N ALA A 301 -8.45 -9.34 35.65
CA ALA A 301 -8.56 -10.23 36.82
C ALA A 301 -9.46 -9.53 37.87
N PRO A 302 -10.39 -10.27 38.53
CA PRO A 302 -11.18 -9.70 39.60
C PRO A 302 -10.23 -9.10 40.64
N ALA A 303 -10.53 -7.87 41.08
CA ALA A 303 -9.74 -7.20 42.09
C ALA A 303 -9.63 -8.12 43.30
N ALA A 304 -8.40 -8.43 43.74
CA ALA A 304 -8.18 -9.22 44.94
C ALA A 304 -8.94 -8.54 46.08
N PRO A 305 -9.75 -9.26 46.88
CA PRO A 305 -10.43 -8.67 48.01
C PRO A 305 -9.36 -8.03 48.90
N THR A 306 -9.45 -6.72 49.08
CA THR A 306 -8.63 -5.99 50.04
C THR A 306 -8.84 -6.64 51.40
N GLY A 307 -7.86 -7.40 51.87
CA GLY A 307 -7.90 -8.06 53.15
C GLY A 307 -8.25 -7.02 54.22
N GLN A 308 -9.40 -7.21 54.87
CA GLN A 308 -9.70 -6.51 56.11
C GLN A 308 -8.55 -6.83 57.07
N ARG A 309 -7.75 -5.82 57.42
CA ARG A 309 -6.88 -5.91 58.59
C ARG A 309 -7.80 -6.11 59.79
N VAL A 310 -7.85 -7.33 60.29
CA VAL A 310 -8.39 -7.61 61.63
C VAL A 310 -7.46 -6.90 62.59
N THR A 311 -7.89 -5.76 63.12
CA THR A 311 -7.24 -5.11 64.26
C THR A 311 -7.46 -6.02 65.47
N ALA A 312 -6.41 -6.73 65.89
CA ALA A 312 -6.40 -7.39 67.19
C ALA A 312 -6.44 -6.29 68.27
N ALA A 313 -7.53 -6.26 69.04
CA ALA A 313 -7.61 -5.47 70.25
C ALA A 313 -6.84 -6.21 71.36
N ALA A 314 -5.97 -5.48 72.06
CA ALA A 314 -5.40 -5.82 73.35
C ALA A 314 -5.57 -4.60 74.25
#